data_AF-A0A970C7Q9-F1
#
_entry.id   AF-A0A970C7Q9-F1
#
_cell.length_a   1.000
_cell.length_b   1.000
_cell.length_c   1.000
_cell.angle_alpha   90.00
_cell.angle_beta   90.00
_cell.angle_gamma   90.00
#
_symmetry.space_group_name_H-M   'P 1'
#
loop_
_entity.id
_entity.type
_entity.pdbx_description
1 polymer ?
#
loop_
_entity_poly.entity_id
_entity_poly.type
_entity_poly.pdbx_seq_one_letter_code
_entity_poly.pdbx_strand_id
1 'polypeptide(L)'
;MGAHGYYQRYVSGNTKRELLIAVRRFKCQNCAVTVSCLPSFAQPYKLVNNDTITDGFNGKQAPLVERWAGLIASYLREFESHLPELVRRVGNVFGPLKVNQSAQDFWLLLIRRCRDLGRATAILVEQFHTCLFGTYRCHQRRC
;
A
#
# COMPACT_ATOMS: atom_id res chain seq x y z
N MET A 1 -19.37 14.91 -0.44
CA MET A 1 -18.20 15.55 -1.09
C MET A 1 -18.22 15.22 -2.58
N GLY A 2 -18.26 16.22 -3.47
CA GLY A 2 -18.12 16.00 -4.91
C GLY A 2 -16.65 15.75 -5.28
N ALA A 3 -16.39 14.95 -6.33
CA ALA A 3 -15.05 14.82 -6.88
C ALA A 3 -14.65 16.14 -7.56
N HIS A 4 -13.48 16.70 -7.23
CA HIS A 4 -13.00 17.93 -7.87
C HIS A 4 -12.20 17.65 -9.16
N GLY A 5 -11.86 16.39 -9.41
CA GLY A 5 -11.11 15.99 -10.60
C GLY A 5 -10.78 14.51 -10.63
N TYR A 6 -10.08 14.12 -11.69
CA TYR A 6 -9.59 12.77 -11.92
C TYR A 6 -8.13 12.86 -12.35
N TYR A 7 -7.36 11.81 -12.08
CA TYR A 7 -6.11 11.58 -12.80
C TYR A 7 -6.07 10.17 -13.35
N GLN A 8 -5.36 10.00 -14.45
CA GLN A 8 -5.18 8.70 -15.07
C GLN A 8 -3.88 8.08 -14.58
N ARG A 9 -3.91 6.77 -14.34
CA ARG A 9 -2.71 5.99 -14.05
C ARG A 9 -2.85 4.56 -14.52
N TYR A 10 -1.72 3.93 -14.81
CA TYR A 10 -1.67 2.49 -15.05
C TYR A 10 -1.67 1.72 -13.74
N VAL A 11 -2.32 0.55 -13.77
CA VAL A 11 -2.31 -0.49 -12.75
C VAL A 11 -2.22 -1.85 -13.43
N SER A 12 -1.51 -2.82 -12.87
CA SER A 12 -1.46 -4.16 -13.44
C SER A 12 -2.81 -4.85 -13.20
N GLY A 13 -3.37 -5.49 -14.22
CA GLY A 13 -4.49 -6.40 -14.04
C GLY A 13 -4.03 -7.76 -13.51
N ASN A 14 -4.97 -8.68 -13.32
CA ASN A 14 -4.68 -10.10 -13.05
C ASN A 14 -4.24 -10.86 -14.31
N THR A 15 -3.92 -10.11 -15.37
CA THR A 15 -3.43 -10.60 -16.65
C THR A 15 -2.09 -9.95 -16.96
N LYS A 16 -1.44 -10.38 -18.04
CA LYS A 16 -0.23 -9.74 -18.58
C LYS A 16 -0.52 -8.38 -19.26
N ARG A 17 -1.52 -7.61 -18.81
CA ARG A 17 -1.83 -6.29 -19.37
C ARG A 17 -2.01 -5.26 -18.26
N GLU A 18 -1.52 -4.07 -18.53
CA GLU A 18 -1.79 -2.88 -17.75
C GLU A 18 -3.19 -2.33 -18.09
N LEU A 19 -3.89 -1.87 -17.06
CA LEU A 19 -5.17 -1.18 -17.18
C LEU A 19 -4.93 0.30 -16.89
N LEU A 20 -5.40 1.18 -17.78
CA LEU A 20 -5.46 2.61 -17.49
C LEU A 20 -6.74 2.89 -16.69
N ILE A 21 -6.59 3.38 -15.47
CA ILE A 21 -7.71 3.73 -14.60
C ILE A 21 -7.79 5.24 -14.38
N ALA A 22 -9.00 5.76 -14.28
CA ALA A 22 -9.27 7.12 -13.81
C ALA A 22 -9.54 7.11 -12.30
N VAL A 23 -8.66 7.72 -11.52
CA VAL A 23 -8.75 7.77 -10.06
C VAL A 23 -9.38 9.10 -9.64
N ARG A 24 -10.48 9.01 -8.89
CA ARG A 24 -11.22 10.15 -8.35
C ARG A 24 -10.39 10.91 -7.32
N ARG A 25 -10.39 12.24 -7.43
CA ARG A 25 -9.77 13.17 -6.49
C ARG A 25 -10.83 13.99 -5.76
N PHE A 26 -10.63 14.17 -4.47
CA PHE A 26 -11.48 14.98 -3.59
C PHE A 26 -10.61 16.02 -2.91
N LYS A 27 -11.16 17.22 -2.72
CA LYS A 27 -10.49 18.27 -1.96
C LYS A 27 -11.10 18.29 -0.57
N CYS A 28 -10.27 18.15 0.47
CA CYS A 28 -10.71 18.35 1.84
C CYS A 28 -11.12 19.83 1.99
N GLN A 29 -12.34 20.08 2.45
CA GLN A 29 -12.83 21.45 2.64
C GLN A 29 -12.18 22.14 3.85
N ASN A 30 -11.72 21.37 4.83
CA ASN A 30 -11.09 21.90 6.04
C ASN A 30 -9.66 22.38 5.78
N CYS A 31 -8.88 21.59 5.03
CA CYS A 31 -7.45 21.85 4.89
C CYS A 31 -6.97 22.01 3.44
N ALA A 32 -7.89 22.05 2.48
CA ALA A 32 -7.62 22.20 1.06
C ALA A 32 -6.74 21.10 0.42
N VAL A 33 -6.35 20.06 1.15
CA VAL A 33 -5.54 18.96 0.63
C VAL A 33 -6.35 18.05 -0.29
N THR A 34 -5.71 17.63 -1.39
CA THR A 34 -6.28 16.67 -2.35
C THR A 34 -6.03 15.23 -1.90
N VAL A 35 -7.10 14.47 -1.73
CA VAL A 35 -7.05 13.02 -1.51
C VAL A 35 -7.52 12.28 -2.77
N SER A 36 -6.94 11.11 -3.02
CA SER A 36 -7.34 10.23 -4.13
C SER A 36 -7.92 8.94 -3.58
N CYS A 37 -9.07 8.51 -4.07
CA CYS A 37 -9.67 7.23 -3.67
C CYS A 37 -9.30 6.16 -4.70
N LEU A 38 -8.39 5.27 -4.32
CA LEU A 38 -7.98 4.16 -5.19
C LEU A 38 -8.93 2.97 -5.07
N PRO A 39 -9.12 2.19 -6.15
CA PRO A 39 -9.74 0.88 -6.07
C PRO A 39 -9.00 -0.04 -5.10
N SER A 40 -9.73 -0.96 -4.45
CA SER A 40 -9.19 -1.84 -3.41
C SER A 40 -8.01 -2.71 -3.87
N PHE A 41 -7.92 -3.02 -5.17
CA PHE A 41 -6.85 -3.84 -5.74
C PHE A 41 -5.53 -3.07 -5.99
N ALA A 42 -5.52 -1.74 -5.85
CA ALA A 42 -4.39 -0.90 -6.20
C ALA A 42 -3.74 -0.26 -4.97
N GLN A 43 -2.40 -0.26 -4.94
CA GLN A 43 -1.64 0.49 -3.93
C GLN A 43 -1.35 1.92 -4.41
N PRO A 44 -1.31 2.92 -3.52
CA PRO A 44 -1.06 4.28 -3.94
C PRO A 44 0.36 4.42 -4.49
N TYR A 45 0.47 5.04 -5.67
CA TYR A 45 1.71 5.19 -6.44
C TYR A 45 2.42 3.90 -6.88
N LYS A 46 1.78 2.72 -6.74
CA LYS A 46 2.31 1.44 -7.24
C LYS A 46 1.58 0.94 -8.47
N LEU A 47 2.32 0.51 -9.48
CA LEU A 47 1.78 -0.04 -10.71
C LEU A 47 1.20 -1.43 -10.46
N VAL A 48 1.93 -2.27 -9.71
CA VAL A 48 1.55 -3.67 -9.49
C VAL A 48 0.36 -3.77 -8.52
N ASN A 49 -0.60 -4.64 -8.82
CA ASN A 49 -1.77 -4.90 -7.97
C ASN A 49 -1.42 -5.67 -6.70
N ASN A 50 -2.35 -5.65 -5.76
CA ASN A 50 -2.18 -6.26 -4.44
C ASN A 50 -1.85 -7.75 -4.50
N ASP A 51 -2.51 -8.51 -5.37
CA ASP A 51 -2.36 -9.97 -5.44
C ASP A 51 -0.94 -10.33 -5.89
N THR A 52 -0.44 -9.66 -6.94
CA THR A 52 0.90 -9.89 -7.46
C THR A 52 1.98 -9.41 -6.49
N ILE A 53 1.77 -8.29 -5.79
CA ILE A 53 2.67 -7.85 -4.70
C ILE A 53 2.68 -8.90 -3.59
N THR A 54 1.50 -9.39 -3.20
CA THR A 54 1.34 -10.38 -2.12
C THR A 54 2.07 -11.67 -2.47
N ASP A 55 1.90 -12.17 -3.70
CA ASP A 55 2.59 -13.35 -4.19
C ASP A 55 4.11 -13.14 -4.23
N GLY A 56 4.57 -11.97 -4.69
CA GLY A 56 5.98 -11.61 -4.71
C GLY A 56 6.62 -11.54 -3.33
N PHE A 57 5.96 -10.90 -2.36
CA PHE A 57 6.44 -10.81 -0.97
C PHE A 57 6.39 -12.17 -0.26
N ASN A 58 5.54 -13.08 -0.71
CA ASN A 58 5.50 -14.47 -0.23
C ASN A 58 6.48 -15.39 -0.97
N GLY A 59 7.28 -14.86 -1.90
CA GLY A 59 8.26 -15.65 -2.65
C GLY A 59 7.65 -16.66 -3.63
N LYS A 60 6.38 -16.49 -4.02
CA LYS A 60 5.73 -17.39 -4.98
C LYS A 60 6.36 -17.22 -6.37
N GLN A 61 6.64 -18.34 -7.02
CA GLN A 61 7.03 -18.38 -8.42
C GLN A 61 5.76 -18.36 -9.29
N ALA A 62 5.45 -17.21 -9.87
CA ALA A 62 4.30 -17.02 -10.72
C ALA A 62 4.66 -16.13 -11.92
N PRO A 63 4.07 -16.33 -13.11
CA PRO A 63 4.41 -15.57 -14.32
C PRO A 63 4.25 -14.05 -14.17
N LEU A 64 3.29 -13.59 -13.36
CA LEU A 64 3.11 -12.16 -13.07
C LEU A 64 4.17 -11.63 -12.11
N VAL A 65 4.59 -12.44 -11.13
CA VAL A 65 5.68 -12.07 -10.21
C VAL A 65 6.99 -11.96 -10.98
N GLU A 66 7.30 -12.92 -11.85
CA GLU A 66 8.49 -12.90 -12.71
C GLU A 66 8.53 -11.67 -13.61
N ARG A 67 7.42 -11.37 -14.30
CA ARG A 67 7.30 -10.18 -15.14
C ARG A 67 7.64 -8.89 -14.38
N TRP A 68 7.18 -8.79 -13.13
CA TRP A 68 7.30 -7.59 -12.32
C TRP A 68 8.39 -7.66 -11.26
N ALA A 69 9.30 -8.64 -11.35
CA ALA A 69 10.27 -8.94 -10.31
C ALA A 69 11.09 -7.72 -9.89
N GLY A 70 11.55 -6.91 -10.85
CA GLY A 70 12.28 -5.67 -10.57
C GLY A 70 11.48 -4.64 -9.76
N LEU A 71 10.19 -4.46 -10.09
CA LEU A 71 9.30 -3.55 -9.34
C LEU A 71 8.95 -4.11 -7.97
N ILE A 72 8.63 -5.41 -7.87
CA ILE A 72 8.35 -6.07 -6.59
C ILE A 72 9.55 -5.95 -5.65
N ALA A 73 10.76 -6.17 -6.14
CA ALA A 73 11.98 -6.00 -5.37
C ALA A 73 12.18 -4.54 -4.93
N SER A 74 11.85 -3.56 -5.79
CA SER A 74 11.86 -2.15 -5.41
C SER A 74 10.85 -1.85 -4.31
N TYR A 75 9.64 -2.40 -4.40
CA TYR A 75 8.60 -2.19 -3.40
C TYR A 75 8.96 -2.82 -2.06
N LEU A 76 9.64 -3.97 -2.08
CA LEU A 76 10.17 -4.59 -0.87
C LEU A 76 11.23 -3.68 -0.22
N ARG A 77 12.18 -3.14 -0.98
CA ARG A 77 13.19 -2.20 -0.45
C ARG A 77 12.58 -0.93 0.14
N GLU A 78 11.54 -0.40 -0.51
CA GLU A 78 10.80 0.76 0.02
C GLU A 78 10.05 0.42 1.32
N PHE A 79 9.48 -0.79 1.41
CA PHE A 79 8.86 -1.26 2.64
C PHE A 79 9.90 -1.46 3.76
N GLU A 80 11.04 -2.08 3.46
CA GLU A 80 12.16 -2.25 4.40
C GLU A 80 12.66 -0.91 4.94
N SER A 81 12.84 0.08 4.07
CA SER A 81 13.30 1.41 4.50
C SER A 81 12.26 2.16 5.33
N HIS A 82 10.96 1.94 5.08
CA HIS A 82 9.87 2.55 5.83
C HIS A 82 9.51 1.80 7.13
N LEU A 83 9.97 0.57 7.30
CA LEU A 83 9.60 -0.31 8.40
C LEU A 83 9.80 0.31 9.80
N PRO A 84 10.91 1.01 10.12
CA PRO A 84 11.09 1.60 11.46
C PRO A 84 10.00 2.62 11.81
N GLU A 85 9.62 3.46 10.84
CA GLU A 85 8.56 4.45 11.01
C GLU A 85 7.19 3.79 11.10
N LEU A 86 6.95 2.74 10.30
CA LEU A 86 5.72 1.96 10.34
C LEU A 86 5.53 1.32 11.73
N VAL A 87 6.56 0.62 12.23
CA VAL A 87 6.59 -0.01 13.56
C VAL A 87 6.31 1.02 14.66
N ARG A 88 6.97 2.19 14.60
CA ARG A 88 6.78 3.28 15.56
C ARG A 88 5.33 3.78 15.61
N ARG A 89 4.63 3.80 14.47
CA ARG A 89 3.24 4.26 14.37
C ARG A 89 2.21 3.22 14.82
N VAL A 90 2.42 1.97 14.42
CA VAL A 90 1.42 0.89 14.63
C VAL A 90 1.61 0.19 15.98
N GLY A 91 2.81 0.23 16.55
CA GLY A 91 3.15 -0.52 17.75
C GLY A 91 2.81 -2.01 17.59
N ASN A 92 2.16 -2.59 18.60
CA ASN A 92 1.82 -4.02 18.63
C ASN A 92 0.41 -4.35 18.10
N VAL A 93 -0.25 -3.44 17.38
CA VAL A 93 -1.65 -3.61 16.94
C VAL A 93 -1.87 -4.86 16.07
N PHE A 94 -0.87 -5.22 15.26
CA PHE A 94 -0.93 -6.40 14.40
C PHE A 94 -0.36 -7.67 15.05
N GLY A 95 0.09 -7.57 16.31
CA GLY A 95 0.71 -8.64 17.08
C GLY A 95 2.01 -8.19 17.77
N PRO A 96 2.59 -9.05 18.62
CA PRO A 96 3.86 -8.77 19.26
C PRO A 96 4.98 -8.59 18.25
N LEU A 97 5.71 -7.48 18.35
CA LEU A 97 6.89 -7.23 17.53
C LEU A 97 8.14 -7.88 18.12
N LYS A 98 9.05 -8.32 17.25
CA LYS A 98 10.35 -8.86 17.63
C LYS A 98 11.38 -7.74 17.82
N VAL A 99 12.35 -7.96 18.70
CA VAL A 99 13.59 -7.18 18.74
C VAL A 99 14.33 -7.50 17.44
N ASN A 100 14.52 -6.51 16.56
CA ASN A 100 14.94 -6.65 15.15
C ASN A 100 13.85 -7.19 14.21
N GLN A 101 12.62 -6.68 14.34
CA GLN A 101 11.55 -6.92 13.39
C GLN A 101 12.02 -6.72 11.93
N SER A 102 11.99 -7.78 11.13
CA SER A 102 12.24 -7.70 9.69
C SER A 102 10.98 -7.31 8.92
N ALA A 103 11.14 -6.82 7.69
CA ALA A 103 10.01 -6.52 6.80
C ALA A 103 9.19 -7.78 6.53
N GLN A 104 9.86 -8.93 6.31
CA GLN A 104 9.18 -10.20 6.11
C GLN A 104 8.39 -10.65 7.34
N ASP A 105 8.96 -10.55 8.54
CA ASP A 105 8.24 -10.88 9.77
C ASP A 105 7.01 -9.99 9.94
N PHE A 106 7.15 -8.69 9.65
CA PHE A 106 6.05 -7.73 9.80
C PHE A 106 4.95 -7.98 8.76
N TRP A 107 5.35 -8.27 7.52
CA TRP A 107 4.48 -8.68 6.44
C TRP A 107 3.62 -9.88 6.81
N LEU A 108 4.23 -10.93 7.37
CA LEU A 108 3.52 -12.14 7.79
C LEU A 108 2.50 -11.85 8.90
N LEU A 109 2.85 -11.03 9.89
CA LEU A 109 1.91 -10.59 10.93
C LEU A 109 0.73 -9.81 10.33
N LEU A 110 1.04 -8.86 9.45
CA LEU A 110 0.07 -7.98 8.82
C LEU A 110 -0.95 -8.76 7.99
N ILE A 111 -0.49 -9.64 7.09
CA ILE A 111 -1.37 -10.44 6.23
C ILE A 111 -2.12 -11.50 7.01
N ARG A 112 -1.51 -12.12 8.04
CA ARG A 112 -2.24 -13.04 8.93
C ARG A 112 -3.43 -12.33 9.61
N ARG A 113 -3.25 -11.07 10.01
CA ARG A 113 -4.30 -10.29 10.68
C ARG A 113 -5.34 -9.72 9.72
N CYS A 114 -4.90 -9.22 8.56
CA CYS A 114 -5.73 -8.46 7.63
C CYS A 114 -6.26 -9.28 6.45
N ARG A 115 -5.77 -10.51 6.26
CA ARG A 115 -6.05 -11.45 5.16
C ARG A 115 -5.49 -11.05 3.80
N ASP A 116 -5.57 -9.77 3.44
CA ASP A 116 -5.08 -9.26 2.17
C ASP A 116 -4.47 -7.86 2.31
N LEU A 117 -3.65 -7.49 1.33
CA LEU A 117 -2.93 -6.23 1.30
C LEU A 117 -3.86 -5.00 1.10
N GLY A 118 -5.00 -5.16 0.43
CA GLY A 118 -5.96 -4.06 0.26
C GLY A 118 -6.55 -3.65 1.61
N ARG A 119 -7.01 -4.63 2.38
CA ARG A 119 -7.52 -4.44 3.74
C ARG A 119 -6.44 -3.94 4.69
N ALA A 120 -5.21 -4.47 4.60
CA ALA A 120 -4.09 -4.00 5.40
C ALA A 120 -3.83 -2.50 5.16
N THR A 121 -3.76 -2.08 3.88
CA THR A 121 -3.58 -0.68 3.52
C THR A 121 -4.73 0.20 4.01
N ALA A 122 -5.97 -0.26 3.90
CA ALA A 122 -7.13 0.49 4.41
C ALA A 122 -7.00 0.78 5.92
N ILE A 123 -6.69 -0.24 6.72
CA ILE A 123 -6.49 -0.09 8.18
C ILE A 123 -5.33 0.84 8.49
N LEU A 124 -4.19 0.67 7.80
CA LEU A 124 -3.00 1.51 8.00
C LEU A 124 -3.28 2.98 7.70
N VAL A 125 -4.04 3.27 6.64
CA VAL A 125 -4.38 4.65 6.25
C VAL A 125 -5.41 5.24 7.21
N GLU A 126 -6.45 4.50 7.55
CA GLU A 126 -7.56 4.97 8.37
C GLU A 126 -7.12 5.24 9.82
N GLN A 127 -6.37 4.31 10.42
CA GLN A 127 -6.04 4.36 11.85
C GLN A 127 -4.68 5.01 12.14
N PHE A 128 -3.70 4.82 11.25
CA PHE A 128 -2.31 5.21 11.49
C PHE A 128 -1.80 6.25 10.48
N HIS A 129 -2.63 6.62 9.50
CA HIS A 129 -2.34 7.62 8.47
C HIS A 129 -1.05 7.30 7.70
N THR A 130 -0.76 6.01 7.48
CA THR A 130 0.42 5.50 6.77
C THR A 130 0.04 4.32 5.86
N CYS A 131 0.96 3.82 5.06
CA CYS A 131 0.87 2.48 4.45
C CYS A 131 2.22 1.77 4.53
N LEU A 132 2.34 0.61 3.87
CA LEU A 132 3.61 -0.13 3.77
C LEU A 132 4.72 0.66 3.07
N PHE A 133 4.37 1.50 2.11
CA PHE A 133 5.33 2.15 1.20
C PHE A 133 5.59 3.63 1.55
N GLY A 134 5.12 4.10 2.70
CA GLY A 134 5.33 5.47 3.13
C GLY A 134 4.15 6.08 3.88
N THR A 135 4.32 7.33 4.29
CA THR A 135 3.29 8.09 4.99
C THR A 135 2.70 9.17 4.08
N TYR A 136 1.39 9.14 3.90
CA TYR A 136 0.70 10.13 3.08
C TYR A 136 0.43 11.39 3.90
N ARG A 137 1.01 12.53 3.48
CA ARG A 137 0.85 13.83 4.13
C ARG A 137 -0.62 14.25 4.25
N CYS A 138 -1.46 13.88 3.28
CA CYS A 138 -2.87 14.25 3.24
C CYS A 138 -3.75 13.58 4.30
N HIS A 139 -3.26 12.53 4.96
CA HIS A 139 -3.97 11.85 6.04
C HIS A 139 -3.45 12.29 7.43
N GLN A 140 -2.46 13.17 7.51
CA GLN A 140 -1.92 13.60 8.81
C GLN A 140 -2.81 14.66 9.47
N ARG A 141 -2.95 14.56 10.81
CA ARG A 141 -3.75 15.47 11.65
C ARG A 141 -3.34 16.94 11.61
N ARG A 142 -2.16 17.25 11.06
CA ARG A 142 -1.69 18.62 10.84
C ARG A 142 -1.89 18.98 9.37
N CYS A 143 -3.13 19.30 9.05
CA CYS A 143 -3.42 20.14 7.91
C CYS A 143 -4.14 21.39 8.42
#